data_AF-A0A1R3GUQ5-F1
#
_entry.id   AF-A0A1R3GUQ5-F1
#
_cell.length_a   1.000
_cell.length_b   1.000
_cell.length_c   1.000
_cell.angle_alpha   90.00
_cell.angle_beta   90.00
_cell.angle_gamma   90.00
#
_symmetry.space_group_name_H-M   'P 1'
#
loop_
_entity.id
_entity.type
_entity.pdbx_description
1 polymer ?
#
loop_
_entity_poly.entity_id
_entity_poly.type
_entity_poly.pdbx_seq_one_letter_code
_entity_poly.pdbx_strand_id
1 'polypeptide(L)'
;MATSLSRAVLASGYSLFSCLVSGNLTCLVVEVSTAKTGKHGHAKCHFVAIDIFTGKKLEDIVPSSHNCDVPHVNRTDYQLIDISEDGFVSLLTENGSTKDDLKLPTDDNLLSQIKDGFAEGKDLVVTVMSAMGEEQICALKDIGPKN
;
A
#
# COMPACT_ATOMS: atom_id res chain seq x y z
N MET A 1 -1.12 18.74 -15.31
CA MET A 1 -1.56 17.47 -15.93
C MET A 1 -1.97 16.57 -14.78
N ALA A 2 -3.20 16.06 -14.75
CA ALA A 2 -3.60 15.11 -13.71
C ALA A 2 -2.93 13.77 -14.01
N THR A 3 -1.96 13.37 -13.20
CA THR A 3 -1.34 12.04 -13.29
C THR A 3 -2.41 11.01 -12.94
N SER A 4 -2.73 10.09 -13.86
CA SER A 4 -3.69 9.02 -13.57
C SER A 4 -3.19 8.20 -12.38
N LEU A 5 -4.03 8.00 -11.36
CA LEU A 5 -3.71 7.22 -10.16
C LEU A 5 -3.77 5.70 -10.42
N SER A 6 -4.30 5.31 -11.58
CA SER A 6 -4.42 3.92 -12.01
C SER A 6 -4.31 3.79 -13.53
N ARG A 7 -4.19 2.55 -14.00
CA ARG A 7 -4.33 2.17 -15.42
C ARG A 7 -5.33 1.03 -15.56
N ALA A 8 -6.24 1.11 -16.52
CA ALA A 8 -7.15 0.01 -16.85
C ALA A 8 -6.42 -1.17 -17.50
N VAL A 9 -6.72 -2.39 -17.05
CA VAL A 9 -6.23 -3.67 -17.61
C VAL A 9 -7.39 -4.66 -17.65
N LEU A 10 -7.47 -5.50 -18.69
CA LEU A 10 -8.48 -6.57 -18.74
C LEU A 10 -8.29 -7.54 -17.58
N ALA A 11 -9.37 -8.02 -16.97
CA ALA A 11 -9.33 -8.98 -15.86
C ALA A 11 -8.51 -10.24 -16.20
N SER A 12 -8.56 -10.71 -17.45
CA SER A 12 -7.73 -11.84 -17.92
C SER A 12 -6.22 -11.57 -17.94
N GLY A 13 -5.81 -10.30 -17.86
CA GLY A 13 -4.41 -9.86 -17.89
C GLY A 13 -3.77 -9.68 -16.52
N TYR A 14 -4.51 -9.89 -15.42
CA TYR A 14 -3.96 -9.80 -14.08
C TYR A 14 -3.10 -11.02 -13.76
N SER A 15 -1.86 -10.76 -13.32
CA SER A 15 -0.97 -11.77 -12.75
C SER A 15 -0.96 -11.69 -11.23
N LEU A 16 -0.46 -12.74 -10.56
CA LEU A 16 -0.13 -12.64 -9.14
C LEU A 16 0.75 -11.41 -8.89
N PHE A 17 0.56 -10.77 -7.73
CA PHE A 17 1.26 -9.56 -7.26
C PHE A 17 0.93 -8.26 -8.00
N SER A 18 -0.01 -8.27 -8.94
CA SER A 18 -0.60 -7.03 -9.43
C SER A 18 -1.53 -6.41 -8.37
N CYS A 19 -1.63 -5.08 -8.34
CA CYS A 19 -2.65 -4.43 -7.54
C CYS A 19 -3.93 -4.25 -8.36
N LEU A 20 -5.09 -4.45 -7.74
CA LEU A 20 -6.41 -4.14 -8.30
C LEU A 20 -7.15 -3.17 -7.40
N VAL A 21 -8.05 -2.38 -7.98
CA VAL A 21 -9.06 -1.64 -7.24
C VAL A 21 -10.35 -2.46 -7.23
N SER A 22 -10.81 -2.88 -6.04
CA SER A 22 -12.14 -3.47 -5.86
C SER A 22 -12.95 -2.55 -4.94
N GLY A 23 -13.95 -1.88 -5.52
CA GLY A 23 -14.65 -0.79 -4.85
C GLY A 23 -13.75 0.42 -4.63
N ASN A 24 -13.54 0.81 -3.36
CA ASN A 24 -12.66 1.93 -2.97
C ASN A 24 -11.33 1.45 -2.34
N LEU A 25 -11.03 0.16 -2.42
CA LEU A 25 -9.89 -0.44 -1.74
C LEU A 25 -8.79 -0.80 -2.74
N THR A 26 -7.54 -0.52 -2.35
CA THR A 26 -6.34 -0.85 -3.13
C THR A 26 -5.80 -2.18 -2.62
N CYS A 27 -5.82 -3.22 -3.46
CA CYS A 27 -5.53 -4.58 -3.01
C CYS A 27 -4.45 -5.26 -3.83
N LEU A 28 -3.53 -5.95 -3.16
CA LEU A 28 -2.55 -6.84 -3.78
C LEU A 28 -3.19 -8.19 -4.09
N VAL A 29 -3.15 -8.62 -5.35
CA VAL A 29 -3.66 -9.93 -5.78
C VAL A 29 -2.71 -11.03 -5.31
N VAL A 30 -3.24 -11.94 -4.48
CA VAL A 30 -2.51 -13.10 -3.95
C VAL A 30 -2.91 -14.41 -4.63
N GLU A 31 -4.10 -14.46 -5.24
CA GLU A 31 -4.55 -15.62 -6.01
C GLU A 31 -5.43 -15.18 -7.20
N VAL A 32 -5.29 -15.88 -8.33
CA VAL A 32 -6.15 -15.72 -9.50
C VAL A 32 -6.58 -17.10 -9.99
N SER A 33 -7.88 -17.31 -10.12
CA SER A 33 -8.43 -18.48 -10.80
C SER A 33 -9.38 -18.04 -11.92
N THR A 34 -9.45 -18.80 -13.02
CA THR A 34 -10.34 -18.49 -14.15
C THR A 34 -11.22 -19.68 -14.47
N ALA A 35 -12.53 -19.48 -14.52
CA ALA A 35 -13.51 -20.52 -14.78
C ALA A 35 -14.46 -20.14 -15.93
N LYS A 36 -14.83 -21.10 -16.78
CA LYS A 36 -15.88 -20.94 -17.80
C LYS A 36 -17.20 -21.46 -17.27
N THR A 37 -18.29 -20.69 -17.39
CA THR A 37 -19.62 -21.16 -16.99
C THR A 37 -20.33 -21.91 -18.12
N GLY A 38 -20.00 -23.19 -18.31
CA GLY A 38 -20.65 -24.05 -19.31
C GLY A 38 -20.16 -23.86 -20.76
N LYS A 39 -20.86 -24.48 -21.73
CA LYS A 39 -20.42 -24.58 -23.14
C LYS A 39 -20.36 -23.23 -23.88
N HIS A 40 -21.24 -22.29 -23.54
CA HIS A 40 -21.35 -20.97 -24.16
C HIS A 40 -21.08 -19.82 -23.19
N GLY A 41 -20.63 -20.10 -21.97
CA GLY A 41 -20.39 -19.07 -20.96
C GLY A 41 -19.10 -18.30 -21.18
N HIS A 42 -19.13 -17.02 -20.84
CA HIS A 42 -17.94 -16.20 -20.73
C HIS A 42 -17.07 -16.68 -19.56
N ALA A 43 -15.75 -16.55 -19.71
CA ALA A 43 -14.84 -16.82 -18.62
C ALA A 43 -15.00 -15.75 -17.52
N LYS A 44 -14.86 -16.17 -16.27
CA LYS A 44 -14.85 -15.31 -15.09
C LYS A 44 -13.54 -15.53 -14.36
N CYS A 45 -12.92 -14.44 -13.95
CA CYS A 45 -11.75 -14.44 -13.09
C CYS A 45 -12.24 -14.28 -11.64
N HIS A 46 -11.83 -15.20 -10.77
CA HIS A 46 -11.98 -15.08 -9.33
C HIS A 46 -10.63 -14.64 -8.76
N PHE A 47 -10.66 -13.54 -8.04
CA PHE A 47 -9.50 -12.91 -7.43
C PHE A 47 -9.59 -13.08 -5.93
N VAL A 48 -8.46 -13.44 -5.33
CA VAL A 48 -8.24 -13.27 -3.91
C VAL A 48 -7.18 -12.19 -3.75
N ALA A 49 -7.51 -11.15 -2.98
CA ALA A 49 -6.63 -10.01 -2.79
C ALA A 49 -6.53 -9.63 -1.31
N ILE A 50 -5.45 -8.94 -0.95
CA ILE A 50 -5.22 -8.39 0.38
C ILE A 50 -5.14 -6.88 0.25
N ASP A 51 -5.97 -6.17 0.97
CA ASP A 51 -5.91 -4.72 1.06
C ASP A 51 -4.54 -4.27 1.59
N ILE A 52 -3.87 -3.36 0.88
CA ILE A 52 -2.48 -3.02 1.16
C ILE A 52 -2.32 -2.17 2.43
N PHE A 53 -3.37 -1.48 2.88
CA PHE A 53 -3.33 -0.61 4.05
C PHE A 53 -3.82 -1.32 5.32
N THR A 54 -4.88 -2.11 5.19
CA THR A 54 -5.58 -2.76 6.31
C THR A 54 -5.25 -4.24 6.47
N GLY A 55 -4.62 -4.88 5.48
CA GLY A 55 -4.34 -6.31 5.48
C GLY A 55 -5.56 -7.21 5.36
N LYS A 56 -6.75 -6.64 5.12
CA LYS A 56 -8.00 -7.42 5.01
C LYS A 56 -8.03 -8.21 3.70
N LYS A 57 -8.37 -9.49 3.81
CA LYS A 57 -8.60 -10.37 2.65
C LYS A 57 -9.94 -10.03 2.00
N LEU A 58 -9.94 -9.91 0.67
CA LEU A 58 -11.11 -9.69 -0.16
C LEU A 58 -11.14 -10.73 -1.29
N GLU A 59 -12.35 -11.06 -1.73
CA GLU A 59 -12.58 -11.95 -2.86
C GLU A 59 -13.55 -11.29 -3.83
N ASP A 60 -13.24 -11.34 -5.13
CA ASP A 60 -14.04 -10.72 -6.17
C ASP A 60 -14.12 -11.61 -7.41
N ILE A 61 -15.23 -11.53 -8.15
CA ILE A 61 -15.45 -12.28 -9.40
C ILE A 61 -15.77 -11.30 -10.51
N VAL A 62 -14.85 -11.19 -11.47
CA VAL A 62 -14.98 -10.25 -12.59
C VAL A 62 -15.02 -11.04 -13.92
N PRO A 63 -15.94 -10.71 -14.85
CA PRO A 63 -15.88 -11.26 -16.20
C PRO A 63 -14.53 -10.99 -16.85
N SER A 64 -13.95 -12.00 -17.51
CA SER A 64 -12.57 -11.91 -18.01
C SER A 64 -12.34 -10.80 -19.03
N SER A 65 -13.42 -10.35 -19.69
CA SER A 65 -13.43 -9.29 -20.69
C SER A 65 -13.69 -7.89 -20.12
N HIS A 66 -13.95 -7.75 -18.82
CA HIS A 66 -14.09 -6.44 -18.19
C HIS A 66 -12.71 -5.86 -17.85
N ASN A 67 -12.63 -4.53 -17.87
CA ASN A 67 -11.48 -3.82 -17.35
C ASN A 67 -11.56 -3.76 -15.82
N CYS A 68 -10.40 -3.90 -15.18
CA CYS A 68 -10.17 -3.55 -13.78
C CYS A 68 -9.07 -2.48 -13.75
N ASP A 69 -9.03 -1.69 -12.67
CA ASP A 69 -8.01 -0.67 -12.49
C ASP A 69 -6.80 -1.22 -11.74
N VAL A 70 -5.60 -0.93 -12.25
CA VAL A 70 -4.32 -1.18 -11.60
C VAL A 70 -3.84 0.12 -10.97
N PRO A 71 -3.87 0.28 -9.65
CA PRO A 71 -3.44 1.48 -8.97
C PRO A 71 -1.91 1.61 -9.03
N HIS A 72 -1.42 2.84 -9.12
CA HIS A 72 -0.01 3.13 -8.90
C HIS A 72 0.28 3.09 -7.39
N VAL A 73 1.15 2.18 -6.99
CA VAL A 73 1.60 2.05 -5.60
C VAL A 73 3.05 2.52 -5.52
N ASN A 74 3.28 3.57 -4.74
CA ASN A 74 4.61 4.10 -4.49
C ASN A 74 5.04 3.79 -3.06
N ARG A 75 6.32 3.51 -2.85
CA ARG A 75 6.92 3.40 -1.52
C ARG A 75 8.07 4.38 -1.46
N THR A 76 8.04 5.28 -0.49
CA THR A 76 9.04 6.33 -0.32
C THR A 76 9.57 6.28 1.09
N ASP A 77 10.89 6.29 1.22
CA ASP A 77 11.58 6.28 2.49
C ASP A 77 11.80 7.71 2.97
N TYR A 78 11.50 7.97 4.24
CA TYR A 78 11.71 9.26 4.89
C TYR A 78 12.44 9.07 6.22
N GLN A 79 13.31 10.01 6.57
CA GLN A 79 13.92 10.01 7.90
C GLN A 79 12.90 10.55 8.91
N LEU A 80 12.68 9.81 9.99
CA LEU A 80 11.83 10.26 11.10
C LEU A 80 12.60 11.31 11.91
N ILE A 81 12.01 12.50 12.05
CA ILE A 81 12.59 13.61 12.80
C ILE A 81 11.95 13.71 14.18
N ASP A 82 10.62 13.66 14.24
CA ASP A 82 9.87 13.88 15.47
C ASP A 82 8.55 13.12 15.51
N ILE A 83 8.05 12.89 16.72
CA ILE A 83 6.74 12.31 17.00
C ILE A 83 6.00 13.26 17.95
N SER A 84 4.94 13.89 17.46
CA SER A 84 4.10 14.80 18.25
C SER A 84 3.21 14.05 19.25
N GLU A 85 2.82 14.72 20.34
CA GLU A 85 1.98 14.13 21.41
C GLU A 85 0.60 13.68 20.93
N ASP A 86 0.07 14.31 19.88
CA ASP A 86 -1.20 13.98 19.23
C ASP A 86 -1.08 12.85 18.19
N GLY A 87 0.11 12.26 18.06
CA GLY A 87 0.39 11.08 17.25
C GLY A 87 0.74 11.37 15.80
N PHE A 88 0.94 12.63 15.41
CA PHE A 88 1.52 12.99 14.12
C PHE A 88 3.04 12.79 14.12
N VAL A 89 3.60 12.52 12.94
CA VAL A 89 5.05 12.37 12.74
C VAL A 89 5.58 13.47 11.85
N SER A 90 6.82 13.90 12.11
CA SER A 90 7.57 14.78 11.23
C SER A 90 8.61 13.99 10.46
N LEU A 91 8.50 13.99 9.13
CA LEU A 91 9.33 13.20 8.24
C LEU A 91 10.19 14.11 7.34
N LEU A 92 11.50 13.87 7.28
CA LEU A 92 12.40 14.61 6.40
C LEU A 92 12.31 14.06 4.98
N THR A 93 12.01 14.94 4.04
CA THR A 93 12.05 14.66 2.60
C THR A 93 13.46 14.89 2.05
N GLU A 94 13.77 14.28 0.90
CA GLU A 94 15.06 14.46 0.22
C GLU A 94 15.36 15.91 -0.18
N ASN A 95 14.31 16.73 -0.33
CA ASN A 95 14.42 18.16 -0.67
C ASN A 95 14.69 19.04 0.56
N GLY A 96 14.85 18.46 1.76
CA GLY A 96 15.08 19.18 3.02
C GLY A 96 13.83 19.82 3.62
N SER A 97 12.64 19.56 3.06
CA SER A 97 11.35 19.94 3.66
C SER A 97 10.84 18.84 4.60
N THR A 98 9.90 19.19 5.49
CA THR A 98 9.22 18.24 6.37
C THR A 98 7.86 17.85 5.83
N LYS A 99 7.45 16.61 6.12
CA LYS A 99 6.10 16.07 5.89
C LYS A 99 5.50 15.75 7.26
N ASP A 100 4.46 16.49 7.63
CA ASP A 100 3.89 16.52 8.98
C ASP A 100 2.39 16.14 9.00
N ASP A 101 1.88 15.59 7.90
CA ASP A 101 0.46 15.24 7.68
C ASP A 101 0.13 13.77 8.00
N LEU A 102 1.14 12.96 8.33
CA LEU A 102 0.96 11.54 8.64
C LEU A 102 0.91 11.29 10.15
N LYS A 103 0.12 10.29 10.51
CA LYS A 103 0.07 9.74 11.86
C LYS A 103 0.87 8.45 11.96
N LEU A 104 1.21 8.11 13.20
CA LEU A 104 1.76 6.80 13.52
C LEU A 104 0.85 5.67 13.00
N PRO A 105 1.43 4.54 12.57
CA PRO A 105 0.66 3.44 12.01
C PRO A 105 -0.25 2.81 13.06
N THR A 106 -1.35 2.21 12.61
CA THR A 106 -2.30 1.49 13.47
C THR A 106 -1.88 0.05 13.76
N ASP A 107 -0.84 -0.45 13.09
CA ASP A 107 -0.26 -1.76 13.40
C ASP A 107 0.56 -1.69 14.69
N ASP A 108 0.15 -2.43 15.71
CA ASP A 108 0.74 -2.36 17.06
C ASP A 108 2.23 -2.71 17.08
N ASN A 109 2.67 -3.68 16.25
CA ASN A 109 4.07 -4.09 16.20
C ASN A 109 4.95 -2.99 15.61
N LEU A 110 4.55 -2.43 14.46
CA LEU A 110 5.26 -1.33 13.82
C LEU A 110 5.22 -0.06 14.67
N LEU A 111 4.09 0.22 15.33
CA LEU A 111 3.93 1.33 16.26
C LEU A 111 4.93 1.26 17.42
N SER A 112 5.04 0.08 18.06
CA SER A 112 6.00 -0.13 19.16
C SER A 112 7.42 0.08 18.66
N GLN A 113 7.79 -0.56 17.55
CA GLN A 113 9.15 -0.44 16.98
C GLN A 113 9.55 1.00 16.68
N ILE A 114 8.63 1.81 16.13
CA ILE A 114 8.88 3.23 15.85
C ILE A 114 9.07 4.01 17.16
N LYS A 115 8.16 3.84 18.12
CA LYS A 115 8.22 4.58 19.40
C LYS A 115 9.45 4.22 20.22
N ASP A 116 9.73 2.92 20.34
CA ASP A 116 10.86 2.41 21.11
C ASP A 116 12.18 2.83 20.46
N GLY A 117 12.30 2.69 19.13
CA GLY A 117 13.50 3.12 18.41
C GLY A 117 13.73 4.63 18.50
N PHE A 118 12.68 5.43 18.43
CA PHE A 118 12.77 6.88 18.58
C PHE A 118 13.16 7.27 20.01
N ALA A 119 12.59 6.62 21.03
CA ALA A 119 12.94 6.85 22.44
C ALA A 119 14.37 6.43 22.78
N GLU A 120 14.92 5.42 22.11
CA GLU A 120 16.32 5.00 22.21
C GLU A 120 17.29 5.96 21.49
N GLY A 121 16.77 6.96 20.76
CA GLY A 121 17.59 7.92 20.01
C GLY A 121 18.22 7.33 18.75
N LYS A 122 17.61 6.29 18.16
CA LYS A 122 18.07 5.70 16.90
C LYS A 122 17.73 6.59 15.72
N ASP A 123 18.59 6.56 14.71
CA ASP A 123 18.30 7.12 13.41
C ASP A 123 17.34 6.19 12.66
N LEU A 124 16.08 6.61 12.55
CA LEU A 124 15.01 5.81 11.95
C LEU A 124 14.64 6.33 10.57
N VAL A 125 14.51 5.41 9.62
CA VAL A 125 13.91 5.65 8.30
C VAL A 125 12.59 4.89 8.23
N VAL A 126 11.49 5.59 7.96
CA VAL A 126 10.17 4.98 7.78
C VAL A 126 9.82 4.94 6.30
N THR A 127 9.25 3.82 5.85
CA THR A 127 8.72 3.69 4.49
C THR A 127 7.24 4.02 4.49
N VAL A 128 6.85 5.06 3.76
CA VAL A 128 5.45 5.39 3.51
C VAL A 128 5.04 4.78 2.18
N MET A 129 3.95 4.02 2.22
CA MET A 129 3.28 3.51 1.02
C MET A 129 2.13 4.43 0.66
N SER A 130 2.02 4.80 -0.62
CA SER A 130 0.93 5.62 -1.15
C SER A 130 0.28 4.98 -2.36
N ALA A 131 -1.06 5.02 -2.40
CA ALA A 131 -1.87 4.54 -3.51
C ALA A 131 -3.24 5.20 -3.49
N MET A 132 -3.77 5.56 -4.66
CA MET A 132 -5.13 6.12 -4.81
C MET A 132 -5.43 7.35 -3.91
N GLY A 133 -4.40 8.10 -3.50
CA GLY A 133 -4.54 9.28 -2.63
C GLY A 133 -4.51 8.97 -1.13
N GLU A 134 -4.34 7.71 -0.74
CA GLU A 134 -4.13 7.27 0.64
C GLU A 134 -2.64 7.00 0.89
N GLU A 135 -2.16 7.32 2.10
CA GLU A 135 -0.77 7.14 2.52
C GLU A 135 -0.71 6.53 3.92
N GLN A 136 0.19 5.55 4.12
CA GLN A 136 0.40 4.91 5.42
C GLN A 136 1.86 4.49 5.60
N ILE A 137 2.38 4.66 6.82
CA ILE A 137 3.68 4.08 7.20
C ILE A 137 3.54 2.56 7.24
N CYS A 138 4.38 1.86 6.48
CA CYS A 138 4.28 0.41 6.27
C CYS A 138 5.56 -0.36 6.61
N ALA A 139 6.68 0.33 6.84
CA ALA A 139 7.92 -0.31 7.28
C ALA A 139 8.81 0.68 8.04
N LEU A 140 9.75 0.12 8.81
CA LEU A 140 10.78 0.83 9.55
C LEU A 140 12.14 0.21 9.21
N LYS A 141 13.15 1.06 9.07
CA LYS A 141 14.55 0.70 8.96
C LYS A 141 15.36 1.51 9.97
N ASP A 142 16.01 0.82 10.90
CA ASP A 142 17.06 1.39 11.74
C ASP A 142 18.33 1.50 10.89
N ILE A 143 18.83 2.73 10.70
CA ILE A 143 20.04 2.98 9.91
C ILE A 143 21.30 3.07 10.78
N GLY A 144 21.16 3.04 12.11
CA GLY A 144 22.26 3.18 13.06
C GLY A 144 23.06 4.49 12.90
N PRO A 145 24.03 4.76 13.78
CA PRO A 145 24.92 5.90 13.60
C PRO A 145 25.71 5.73 12.30
N LYS A 146 25.71 6.77 11.46
CA LYS A 146 26.63 6.89 10.32
C LYS A 146 28.06 6.96 10.89
N ASN A 147 28.76 5.82 10.91
CA ASN A 147 30.21 5.77 11.18
C ASN A 147 30.98 6.69 10.22
#